data_AF-A0A1J5PNU6-F1
#
_entry.id   AF-A0A1J5PNU6-F1
#
_cell.length_a   1.000
_cell.length_b   1.000
_cell.length_c   1.000
_cell.angle_alpha   90.00
_cell.angle_beta   90.00
_cell.angle_gamma   90.00
#
_symmetry.space_group_name_H-M   'P 1'
#
loop_
_entity.id
_entity.type
_entity.pdbx_description
1 polymer ?
#
loop_
_entity_poly.entity_id
_entity_poly.type
_entity_poly.pdbx_seq_one_letter_code
_entity_poly.pdbx_strand_id
1 'polypeptide(L)'
;MRPIDPSSPVCHISYYEADAFARWSGKHLPTEMEWEVAARAGHLNDAFGIVWQWTRSAYAPYPGYRAIEGALGEYNGKFMVNQLVLRGSSLATPGGHSRVTYRNFFYPHHRWQFTGLRLADYAG
;
A
#
# COMPACT_ATOMS: atom_id res chain seq x y z
N MET A 1 13.78 4.25 -24.57
CA MET A 1 13.10 3.32 -23.64
C MET A 1 14.17 2.41 -23.06
N ARG A 2 14.20 2.20 -21.73
CA ARG A 2 15.08 1.18 -21.14
C ARG A 2 14.37 -0.18 -21.19
N PRO A 3 15.09 -1.30 -21.41
CA PRO A 3 14.52 -2.63 -21.29
C PRO A 3 13.95 -2.87 -19.88
N ILE A 4 12.96 -3.74 -19.79
CA ILE A 4 12.41 -4.19 -18.51
C ILE A 4 13.46 -5.06 -17.82
N ASP A 5 13.80 -4.72 -16.59
CA ASP A 5 14.62 -5.57 -15.71
C ASP A 5 13.71 -6.60 -15.01
N PRO A 6 13.86 -7.92 -15.30
CA PRO A 6 13.03 -8.95 -14.70
C PRO A 6 13.20 -9.12 -13.18
N SER A 7 14.30 -8.61 -12.62
CA SER A 7 14.58 -8.72 -11.18
C SER A 7 14.03 -7.55 -10.36
N SER A 8 13.67 -6.45 -11.02
CA SER A 8 13.10 -5.28 -10.38
C SER A 8 11.65 -5.54 -9.92
N PRO A 9 11.22 -5.02 -8.75
CA PRO A 9 9.82 -5.07 -8.36
C PRO A 9 8.91 -4.45 -9.41
N VAL A 10 7.84 -5.17 -9.76
CA VAL A 10 6.84 -4.67 -10.70
C VAL A 10 6.21 -3.38 -10.17
N CYS A 11 5.99 -2.41 -11.06
CA CYS A 11 5.39 -1.12 -10.75
C CYS A 11 4.25 -0.79 -11.72
N HIS A 12 3.46 0.23 -11.39
CA HIS A 12 2.34 0.73 -12.18
C HIS A 12 1.21 -0.28 -12.38
N ILE A 13 0.96 -1.10 -11.35
CA ILE A 13 -0.16 -2.04 -11.32
C ILE A 13 -1.29 -1.52 -10.43
N SER A 14 -2.52 -1.77 -10.88
CA SER A 14 -3.75 -1.50 -10.14
C SER A 14 -3.89 -2.48 -8.98
N TYR A 15 -4.80 -2.17 -8.05
CA TYR A 15 -5.19 -3.12 -7.00
C TYR A 15 -5.73 -4.41 -7.62
N TYR A 16 -6.54 -4.30 -8.68
CA TYR A 16 -7.15 -5.45 -9.35
C TYR A 16 -6.09 -6.40 -9.93
N GLU A 17 -5.02 -5.86 -10.55
CA GLU A 17 -3.91 -6.66 -11.07
C GLU A 17 -3.11 -7.32 -9.94
N ALA A 18 -2.80 -6.57 -8.87
CA ALA A 18 -2.09 -7.09 -7.71
C ALA A 18 -2.84 -8.25 -7.03
N ASP A 19 -4.14 -8.07 -6.83
CA ASP A 19 -5.05 -9.03 -6.20
C ASP A 19 -5.31 -10.26 -7.09
N ALA A 20 -5.45 -10.07 -8.41
CA ALA A 20 -5.53 -11.17 -9.37
C ALA A 20 -4.24 -12.00 -9.38
N PHE A 21 -3.07 -11.37 -9.39
CA PHE A 21 -1.79 -12.05 -9.33
C PHE A 21 -1.62 -12.83 -8.01
N ALA A 22 -1.98 -12.21 -6.88
CA ALA A 22 -1.92 -12.88 -5.59
C ALA A 22 -2.74 -14.17 -5.59
N ARG A 23 -4.00 -14.12 -6.06
CA ARG A 23 -4.85 -15.32 -6.18
C ARG A 23 -4.28 -16.35 -7.12
N TRP A 24 -3.78 -15.94 -8.29
CA TRP A 24 -3.16 -16.84 -9.26
C TRP A 24 -1.96 -17.58 -8.65
N SER A 25 -1.17 -16.91 -7.80
CA SER A 25 -0.03 -17.49 -7.10
C SER A 25 -0.40 -18.36 -5.88
N GLY A 26 -1.70 -18.55 -5.59
CA GLY A 26 -2.17 -19.28 -4.41
C GLY A 26 -1.99 -18.53 -3.08
N LYS A 27 -1.77 -17.21 -3.13
CA LYS A 27 -1.51 -16.33 -1.99
C LYS A 27 -2.56 -15.22 -1.88
N HIS A 28 -2.33 -14.26 -0.98
CA HIS A 28 -3.18 -13.08 -0.84
C HIS A 28 -2.37 -11.80 -0.64
N LEU A 29 -3.02 -10.64 -0.78
CA LEU A 29 -2.44 -9.37 -0.36
C LEU A 29 -2.58 -9.22 1.17
N PRO A 30 -1.56 -8.73 1.90
CA PRO A 30 -1.68 -8.51 3.33
C PRO A 30 -2.76 -7.46 3.63
N THR A 31 -3.34 -7.52 4.83
CA THR A 31 -4.01 -6.36 5.44
C THR A 31 -2.98 -5.29 5.80
N GLU A 32 -3.42 -4.04 5.96
CA GLU A 32 -2.54 -2.97 6.44
C GLU A 32 -1.96 -3.26 7.84
N MET A 33 -2.68 -4.03 8.66
CA MET A 33 -2.24 -4.43 10.00
C MET A 33 -1.17 -5.53 9.94
N GLU A 34 -1.38 -6.59 9.15
CA GLU A 34 -0.37 -7.63 8.91
C GLU A 34 0.92 -7.00 8.37
N TRP A 35 0.80 -6.09 7.40
CA TRP A 35 1.93 -5.37 6.84
C TRP A 35 2.65 -4.53 7.91
N GLU A 36 1.92 -3.75 8.71
CA GLU A 36 2.51 -2.89 9.72
C GLU A 36 3.24 -3.69 10.81
N VAL A 37 2.66 -4.79 11.29
CA VAL A 37 3.28 -5.67 12.29
C VAL A 37 4.57 -6.28 11.74
N ALA A 38 4.54 -6.82 10.51
CA ALA A 38 5.73 -7.39 9.89
C ALA A 38 6.82 -6.33 9.63
N ALA A 39 6.43 -5.11 9.23
CA ALA A 39 7.37 -4.01 9.05
C ALA A 39 8.03 -3.58 10.37
N ARG A 40 7.25 -3.48 11.47
CA ARG A 40 7.78 -3.16 12.81
C ARG A 40 8.74 -4.23 13.32
N ALA A 41 8.48 -5.49 12.99
CA ALA A 41 9.36 -6.61 13.34
C ALA A 41 10.61 -6.71 12.45
N GLY A 42 10.75 -5.85 11.42
CA GLY A 42 11.88 -5.91 10.49
C GLY A 42 11.84 -7.12 9.53
N HIS A 43 10.68 -7.76 9.35
CA HIS A 43 10.53 -8.96 8.52
C HIS A 43 10.30 -8.65 7.04
N LEU A 44 10.18 -7.38 6.68
CA LEU A 44 9.90 -6.94 5.31
C LEU A 44 11.13 -6.28 4.68
N ASN A 45 11.98 -7.07 4.03
CA ASN A 45 13.00 -6.54 3.13
C ASN A 45 12.33 -5.69 2.04
N ASP A 46 12.90 -4.54 1.71
CA ASP A 46 12.37 -3.63 0.69
C ASP A 46 10.93 -3.15 0.97
N ALA A 47 10.59 -2.96 2.25
CA ALA A 47 9.32 -2.36 2.65
C ALA A 47 9.17 -0.90 2.19
N PHE A 48 10.29 -0.18 2.01
CA PHE A 48 10.32 1.25 1.74
C PHE A 48 11.24 1.57 0.55
N GLY A 49 10.92 2.64 -0.17
CA GLY A 49 11.79 3.26 -1.18
C GLY A 49 11.72 2.68 -2.58
N ILE A 50 10.89 1.66 -2.83
CA ILE A 50 10.77 1.04 -4.17
C ILE A 50 9.39 1.29 -4.75
N VAL A 51 8.36 0.64 -4.21
CA VAL A 51 6.96 0.81 -4.61
C VAL A 51 6.05 0.91 -3.39
N TRP A 52 4.96 1.64 -3.52
CA TRP A 52 3.83 1.53 -2.61
C TRP A 52 3.20 0.15 -2.76
N GLN A 53 3.06 -0.58 -1.66
CA GLN A 53 2.58 -1.97 -1.68
C GLN A 53 1.08 -1.98 -1.38
N TRP A 54 0.27 -2.45 -2.34
CA TRP A 54 -1.17 -2.62 -2.13
C TRP A 54 -1.44 -3.57 -0.97
N THR A 55 -2.41 -3.20 -0.13
CA THR A 55 -3.00 -4.07 0.91
C THR A 55 -4.46 -4.36 0.54
N ARG A 56 -5.04 -5.41 1.09
CA ARG A 56 -6.49 -5.69 0.95
C ARG A 56 -7.38 -4.88 1.89
N SER A 57 -6.82 -3.91 2.62
CA SER A 57 -7.56 -3.08 3.56
C SER A 57 -8.17 -1.87 2.87
N ALA A 58 -9.47 -1.68 3.07
CA ALA A 58 -10.15 -0.44 2.70
C ALA A 58 -9.56 0.75 3.47
N TYR A 59 -9.45 1.91 2.83
CA TYR A 59 -9.10 3.15 3.50
C TYR A 59 -10.29 3.65 4.33
N ALA A 60 -10.47 3.05 5.49
CA ALA A 60 -11.50 3.38 6.47
C ALA A 60 -10.87 4.09 7.69
N PRO A 61 -11.67 4.86 8.46
CA PRO A 61 -11.21 5.40 9.74
C PRO A 61 -10.85 4.26 10.70
N TYR A 62 -9.74 4.42 11.42
CA TYR A 62 -9.49 3.56 12.58
C TYR A 62 -10.52 3.84 13.69
N PRO A 63 -10.82 2.86 14.56
CA PRO A 63 -11.69 3.07 15.70
C PRO A 63 -11.27 4.29 16.52
N GLY A 64 -12.23 5.18 16.80
CA GLY A 64 -11.98 6.41 17.56
C GLY A 64 -11.43 7.58 16.73
N TYR A 65 -11.22 7.44 15.43
CA TYR A 65 -10.90 8.58 14.56
C TYR A 65 -12.00 9.64 14.63
N ARG A 66 -11.58 10.90 14.83
CA ARG A 66 -12.44 12.08 14.78
C ARG A 66 -11.77 13.09 13.86
N ALA A 67 -12.49 13.55 12.84
CA ALA A 67 -12.02 14.65 12.02
C ALA A 67 -11.93 15.92 12.89
N ILE A 68 -10.86 16.69 12.71
CA ILE A 68 -10.74 18.02 13.32
C ILE A 68 -11.74 18.95 12.63
N GLU A 69 -12.36 19.85 13.38
CA GLU A 69 -13.28 20.83 12.81
C GLU A 69 -12.55 21.79 11.85
N GLY A 70 -13.21 22.17 10.75
CA GLY A 70 -12.66 23.06 9.73
C GLY A 70 -11.86 22.36 8.62
N ALA A 71 -11.19 23.16 7.79
CA ALA A 71 -10.60 22.70 6.52
C ALA A 71 -9.53 21.60 6.68
N LEU A 72 -8.85 21.52 7.83
CA LEU A 72 -7.86 20.47 8.12
C LEU A 72 -8.49 19.08 8.28
N GLY A 73 -9.75 18.98 8.73
CA GLY A 73 -10.47 17.71 8.85
C GLY A 73 -10.79 17.06 7.50
N GLU A 74 -10.94 17.87 6.47
CA GLU A 74 -11.21 17.41 5.10
C GLU A 74 -9.98 16.76 4.43
N TYR A 75 -8.79 16.93 4.98
CA TYR A 75 -7.57 16.46 4.34
C TYR A 75 -7.60 14.94 4.09
N ASN A 76 -8.18 14.18 5.03
CA ASN A 76 -8.22 12.71 4.96
C ASN A 76 -9.65 12.14 5.03
N GLY A 77 -10.50 12.68 5.92
CA GLY A 77 -11.77 12.03 6.27
C GLY A 77 -12.73 11.88 5.10
N LYS A 78 -12.85 12.89 4.23
CA LYS A 78 -13.76 12.86 3.07
C LYS A 78 -13.40 11.81 2.02
N PHE A 79 -12.19 11.27 2.08
CA PHE A 79 -11.68 10.29 1.12
C PHE A 79 -11.74 8.85 1.64
N MET A 80 -12.24 8.62 2.86
CA MET A 80 -12.33 7.29 3.50
C MET A 80 -13.49 6.43 2.95
N VAL A 81 -13.60 6.35 1.62
CA VAL A 81 -14.60 5.56 0.89
C VAL A 81 -14.06 5.20 -0.49
N ASN A 82 -14.37 4.00 -0.98
CA ASN A 82 -14.01 3.50 -2.33
C ASN A 82 -12.51 3.42 -2.67
N GLN A 83 -11.63 3.51 -1.68
CA GLN A 83 -10.17 3.47 -1.85
C GLN A 83 -9.53 2.38 -1.01
N LEU A 84 -8.38 1.88 -1.45
CA LEU A 84 -7.60 0.83 -0.79
C LEU A 84 -6.30 1.42 -0.25
N VAL A 85 -5.84 0.88 0.86
CA VAL A 85 -4.62 1.32 1.55
C VAL A 85 -3.38 0.72 0.87
N LEU A 86 -2.35 1.56 0.70
CA LEU A 86 -1.00 1.15 0.37
C LEU A 86 -0.04 1.54 1.50
N ARG A 87 0.99 0.71 1.70
CA ARG A 87 2.00 0.90 2.74
C ARG A 87 3.41 0.95 2.15
N GLY A 88 4.37 1.28 3.01
CA GLY A 88 5.76 1.45 2.60
C GLY A 88 6.06 2.86 2.09
N SER A 89 6.82 2.92 1.01
CA SER A 89 7.04 4.12 0.21
C SER A 89 7.60 3.72 -1.16
N SER A 90 7.50 4.63 -2.13
CA SER A 90 8.07 4.43 -3.46
C SER A 90 9.39 5.19 -3.66
N LEU A 91 10.06 4.91 -4.78
CA LEU A 91 11.24 5.65 -5.24
C LEU A 91 11.01 7.16 -5.42
N ALA A 92 9.75 7.57 -5.59
CA ALA A 92 9.36 8.98 -5.72
C ALA A 92 8.93 9.60 -4.38
N THR A 93 9.00 8.86 -3.27
CA THR A 93 8.65 9.39 -1.95
C THR A 93 9.87 10.10 -1.35
N PRO A 94 9.78 11.39 -0.95
CA PRO A 94 10.90 12.11 -0.38
C PRO A 94 11.46 11.46 0.89
N GLY A 95 12.78 11.58 1.08
CA GLY A 95 13.44 11.14 2.31
C GLY A 95 12.83 11.81 3.54
N GLY A 96 12.60 11.03 4.61
CA GLY A 96 11.97 11.51 5.85
C GLY A 96 10.44 11.58 5.84
N HIS A 97 9.78 11.38 4.68
CA HIS A 97 8.31 11.41 4.60
C HIS A 97 7.64 10.09 5.05
N SER A 98 8.31 8.97 4.80
CA SER A 98 7.79 7.64 5.10
C SER A 98 7.80 7.35 6.59
N ARG A 99 6.70 6.75 7.08
CA ARG A 99 6.60 6.20 8.44
C ARG A 99 6.05 4.80 8.36
N VAL A 100 6.41 3.95 9.32
CA VAL A 100 5.83 2.61 9.41
C VAL A 100 4.30 2.68 9.52
N THR A 101 3.73 3.71 10.12
CA THR A 101 2.27 3.96 10.22
C THR A 101 1.65 4.71 9.03
N TYR A 102 2.43 5.09 8.01
CA TYR A 102 1.92 5.95 6.93
C TYR A 102 0.95 5.19 6.01
N ARG A 103 -0.30 5.64 5.94
CA ARG A 103 -1.34 5.08 5.06
C ARG A 103 -1.46 5.92 3.80
N ASN A 104 -0.95 5.43 2.69
CA ASN A 104 -1.31 5.99 1.38
C ASN A 104 -2.61 5.34 0.90
N PHE A 105 -3.36 6.00 0.01
CA PHE A 105 -4.64 5.49 -0.44
C PHE A 105 -4.93 5.93 -1.88
N PHE A 106 -5.47 5.01 -2.69
CA PHE A 106 -5.90 5.29 -4.05
C PHE A 106 -7.11 4.45 -4.44
N TYR A 107 -7.83 4.89 -5.47
CA TYR A 107 -8.86 4.09 -6.12
C TYR A 107 -8.25 2.83 -6.73
N PRO A 108 -8.96 1.69 -6.70
CA PRO A 108 -8.40 0.39 -7.07
C PRO A 108 -7.97 0.28 -8.53
N HIS A 109 -8.50 1.11 -9.43
CA HIS A 109 -8.14 1.13 -10.85
C HIS A 109 -6.92 2.02 -11.19
N HIS A 110 -6.40 2.80 -10.24
CA HIS A 110 -5.27 3.69 -10.50
C HIS A 110 -3.96 2.90 -10.73
N ARG A 111 -3.25 3.27 -11.80
CA ARG A 111 -1.98 2.64 -12.22
C ARG A 111 -0.82 3.63 -12.38
N TRP A 112 -1.11 4.92 -12.40
CA TRP A 112 -0.11 5.96 -12.69
C TRP A 112 0.90 6.17 -11.55
N GLN A 113 0.54 5.74 -10.33
CA GLN A 113 1.42 5.79 -9.18
C GLN A 113 2.48 4.68 -9.21
N PHE A 114 3.55 4.85 -8.44
CA PHE A 114 4.58 3.81 -8.25
C PHE A 114 4.07 2.71 -7.31
N THR A 115 3.09 1.94 -7.78
CA THR A 115 2.39 0.90 -7.03
C THR A 115 2.80 -0.49 -7.47
N GLY A 116 3.02 -1.37 -6.51
CA GLY A 116 3.34 -2.78 -6.70
C GLY A 116 2.61 -3.64 -5.67
N LEU A 117 3.09 -4.86 -5.47
CA LEU A 117 2.51 -5.80 -4.52
C LEU A 117 3.56 -6.46 -3.63
N ARG A 118 3.08 -6.97 -2.50
CA ARG A 118 3.79 -7.96 -1.68
C ARG A 118 2.80 -9.04 -1.31
N LEU A 119 3.20 -10.29 -1.45
CA LEU A 119 2.36 -11.44 -1.11
C LEU A 119 2.44 -11.74 0.38
N ALA A 120 1.32 -12.16 0.93
CA ALA A 120 1.20 -12.75 2.25
C ALA A 120 0.63 -14.16 2.12
N ASP A 121 0.94 -14.99 3.10
CA ASP A 121 0.45 -16.36 3.21
C ASP A 121 0.16 -16.66 4.67
N TYR A 122 -0.85 -17.48 4.92
CA TYR A 122 -1.18 -17.98 6.26
C TYR A 122 -0.38 -19.24 6.60
N ALA A 123 0.16 -19.92 5.58
CA ALA A 123 1.07 -21.03 5.77
C ALA A 123 2.48 -20.49 6.06
N GLY A 124 2.90 -20.63 7.31
CA GLY A 124 4.31 -20.60 7.75
C GLY A 124 4.78 -22.01 8.02
#